data_AF-A0A2K6NBZ3-F1
#
_entry.id   AF-A0A2K6NBZ3-F1
#
_cell.length_a   1.000
_cell.length_b   1.000
_cell.length_c   1.000
_cell.angle_alpha   90.00
_cell.angle_beta   90.00
_cell.angle_gamma   90.00
#
_symmetry.space_group_name_H-M   'P 1'
#
loop_
_entity.id
_entity.type
_entity.pdbx_description
1 polymer ?
#
loop_
_entity_poly.entity_id
_entity_poly.type
_entity_poly.pdbx_seq_one_letter_code
_entity_poly.pdbx_strand_id
1 'polypeptide(L)'
;MDSTTAPHRIPPEMPQYGEENHIFELMQNMLEQLLIHQPEDPIPFMIQHLHKDNDNVPRIVILGPPASGKTTIAMWLCKHLNSSLLTLENLVLNEFSFTATKARRLYLQRKTIPSVLLVQLIQERLAEEDCIKRGWILDGIPETREQALRIQTLGITPRHVIVLSAPDTVLIERNLGKRIDPQTGEIYHTTFDWPPESEIQNHLMVPEDISELETAQKLLEYHRNIIRVIPSYPKILKVISADQPCVDVFYQALTYVQSNHRTNAPFTPRVLLLGPVGSGKSLQAALLAQKYRLVNVCCGQLLKEAVADRTTFGELVRPFFEKEMAVPDSLLMKVLSQRLNQQDCIQKGWVLHGVPRDLDQAHLLNSLGYNPNRVFFLNVPFDSIMERLTLRRIDPVTGERYHLMYKPPATMEIQARLLQNPKDAEEQVKLKVDLFYRNSADLEQLYGSAITVNGDQDPYTVFEYIESGIINPLPKKIP
;
A
#
# COMPACT_ATOMS: atom_id res chain seq x y z
N MET A 1 -27.77 1.33 38.76
CA MET A 1 -27.67 1.53 37.31
C MET A 1 -27.26 0.19 36.73
N ASP A 2 -28.06 -0.33 35.80
CA ASP A 2 -27.95 -1.68 35.29
C ASP A 2 -26.66 -1.83 34.46
N SER A 3 -25.71 -2.65 34.92
CA SER A 3 -24.40 -2.86 34.29
C SER A 3 -24.50 -3.44 32.87
N THR A 4 -25.68 -3.91 32.47
CA THR A 4 -26.02 -4.40 31.13
C THR A 4 -26.34 -3.30 30.11
N THR A 5 -26.58 -2.06 30.56
CA THR A 5 -26.86 -0.90 29.69
C THR A 5 -25.64 -0.02 29.40
N ALA A 6 -24.52 -0.27 30.08
CA ALA A 6 -23.27 0.41 29.78
C ALA A 6 -22.74 -0.10 28.42
N PRO A 7 -22.55 0.77 27.40
CA PRO A 7 -21.97 0.34 26.15
C PRO A 7 -20.60 -0.30 26.43
N HIS A 8 -20.37 -1.51 25.91
CA HIS A 8 -19.09 -2.19 26.04
C HIS A 8 -17.97 -1.21 25.62
N ARG A 9 -17.16 -0.79 26.60
CA ARG A 9 -16.00 0.07 26.33
C ARG A 9 -14.92 -0.82 25.74
N ILE A 10 -14.74 -0.72 24.43
CA ILE A 10 -13.57 -1.27 23.75
C ILE A 10 -12.36 -0.46 24.26
N PRO A 11 -11.37 -1.10 24.90
CA PRO A 11 -10.15 -0.41 25.31
C PRO A 11 -9.45 0.18 24.08
N PRO A 12 -8.96 1.44 24.12
CA PRO A 12 -8.29 2.07 22.98
C PRO A 12 -7.02 1.33 22.54
N GLU A 13 -6.43 0.52 23.41
CA GLU A 13 -5.26 -0.32 23.14
C GLU A 13 -5.61 -1.55 22.27
N MET A 14 -6.87 -2.00 22.25
CA MET A 14 -7.29 -3.20 21.52
C MET A 14 -7.07 -3.10 20.00
N PRO A 15 -7.51 -2.04 19.29
CA PRO A 15 -7.22 -1.90 17.86
C PRO A 15 -5.73 -1.75 17.56
N GLN A 16 -4.96 -1.14 18.46
CA GLN A 16 -3.51 -0.98 18.31
C GLN A 16 -2.80 -2.32 18.40
N TYR A 17 -3.10 -3.09 19.44
CA TYR A 17 -2.57 -4.45 19.59
C TYR A 17 -2.94 -5.33 18.39
N GLY A 18 -4.18 -5.22 17.89
CA GLY A 18 -4.64 -5.95 16.71
C GLY A 18 -3.91 -5.59 15.42
N GLU A 19 -3.58 -4.31 15.22
CA GLU A 19 -2.79 -3.83 14.07
C GLU A 19 -1.31 -4.21 14.20
N GLU A 20 -0.69 -3.98 15.36
CA GLU A 20 0.73 -4.26 15.62
C GLU A 20 1.08 -5.75 15.48
N ASN A 21 0.16 -6.62 15.91
CA ASN A 21 0.36 -8.08 15.87
C ASN A 21 -0.33 -8.74 14.67
N HIS A 22 -0.82 -7.95 13.69
CA HIS A 22 -1.49 -8.44 12.49
C HIS A 22 -2.69 -9.38 12.77
N ILE A 23 -3.33 -9.26 13.93
CA ILE A 23 -4.36 -10.21 14.41
C ILE A 23 -5.58 -10.19 13.49
N PHE A 24 -5.96 -9.02 12.98
CA PHE A 24 -7.10 -8.94 12.07
C PHE A 24 -6.85 -9.68 10.76
N GLU A 25 -5.62 -9.62 10.24
CA GLU A 25 -5.23 -10.31 9.00
C GLU A 25 -5.15 -11.82 9.25
N LEU A 26 -4.54 -12.23 10.36
CA LEU A 26 -4.48 -13.61 10.83
C LEU A 26 -5.88 -14.23 10.94
N MET A 27 -6.80 -13.54 11.60
CA MET A 27 -8.18 -14.01 11.77
C MET A 27 -8.94 -14.08 10.44
N GLN A 28 -8.71 -13.09 9.55
CA GLN A 28 -9.30 -13.11 8.21
C GLN A 28 -8.80 -14.30 7.40
N ASN A 29 -7.49 -14.51 7.34
CA ASN A 29 -6.87 -15.63 6.61
C ASN A 29 -7.36 -16.98 7.13
N MET A 30 -7.37 -17.14 8.46
CA MET A 30 -7.84 -18.38 9.10
C MET A 30 -9.30 -18.68 8.79
N LEU A 31 -10.17 -17.65 8.81
CA LEU A 31 -11.57 -17.80 8.42
C LEU A 31 -11.70 -18.15 6.93
N GLU A 32 -10.93 -17.50 6.05
CA GLU A 32 -10.90 -17.82 4.62
C GLU A 32 -10.50 -19.28 4.39
N GLN A 33 -9.45 -19.78 5.05
CA GLN A 33 -9.02 -21.18 4.94
C GLN A 33 -10.08 -22.17 5.43
N LEU A 34 -10.76 -21.85 6.53
CA LEU A 34 -11.84 -22.69 7.08
C LEU A 34 -13.01 -22.79 6.08
N LEU A 35 -13.40 -21.66 5.47
CA LEU A 35 -14.48 -21.61 4.48
C LEU A 35 -14.11 -22.31 3.16
N ILE A 36 -12.84 -22.27 2.76
CA ILE A 36 -12.32 -22.95 1.57
C ILE A 36 -12.30 -24.47 1.78
N HIS A 37 -11.75 -24.94 2.89
CA HIS A 37 -11.50 -26.37 3.10
C HIS A 37 -12.67 -27.11 3.75
N GLN A 38 -13.58 -26.40 4.43
CA GLN A 38 -14.78 -26.96 5.08
C GLN A 38 -14.49 -28.27 5.84
N PRO A 39 -13.51 -28.28 6.76
CA PRO A 39 -13.15 -29.49 7.51
C PRO A 39 -14.33 -29.94 8.39
N GLU A 40 -14.41 -31.25 8.66
CA GLU A 40 -15.43 -31.81 9.58
C GLU A 40 -15.32 -31.18 10.97
N ASP A 41 -14.10 -31.03 11.48
CA ASP A 41 -13.80 -30.37 12.76
C ASP A 41 -13.02 -29.05 12.54
N PRO A 42 -13.65 -27.88 12.75
CA PRO A 42 -13.02 -26.58 12.46
C PRO A 42 -11.92 -26.18 13.44
N ILE A 43 -12.06 -26.47 14.74
CA ILE A 43 -11.12 -26.02 15.78
C ILE A 43 -9.73 -26.67 15.62
N PRO A 44 -9.60 -28.01 15.48
CA PRO A 44 -8.30 -28.64 15.25
C PRO A 44 -7.63 -28.14 13.97
N PHE A 45 -8.41 -27.91 12.90
CA PHE A 45 -7.91 -27.36 11.65
C PHE A 45 -7.31 -25.96 11.85
N MET A 46 -8.00 -25.07 12.57
CA MET A 46 -7.49 -23.73 12.89
C MET A 46 -6.17 -23.78 13.67
N ILE A 47 -6.08 -24.67 14.67
CA ILE A 47 -4.85 -24.86 15.46
C ILE A 47 -3.69 -25.33 14.57
N GLN A 48 -3.94 -26.32 13.71
CA GLN A 48 -2.93 -26.80 12.77
C GLN A 48 -2.50 -25.73 11.76
N HIS A 49 -3.45 -24.93 11.26
CA HIS A 49 -3.15 -23.83 10.35
C HIS A 49 -2.27 -22.77 11.02
N LEU A 50 -2.59 -22.38 12.26
CA LEU A 50 -1.76 -21.47 13.05
C LEU A 50 -0.33 -22.00 13.28
N HIS A 51 -0.18 -23.31 13.49
CA HIS A 51 1.14 -23.93 13.63
C HIS A 51 1.96 -23.97 12.32
N LYS A 52 1.32 -23.86 11.15
CA LYS A 52 2.04 -23.83 9.87
C LYS A 52 2.74 -22.50 9.62
N ASP A 53 2.29 -21.41 10.27
CA ASP A 53 2.85 -20.06 10.16
C ASP A 53 3.13 -19.63 8.71
N ASN A 54 2.17 -19.90 7.81
CA ASN A 54 2.35 -19.73 6.37
C ASN A 54 1.54 -18.58 5.77
N ASP A 55 0.97 -17.70 6.59
CA ASP A 55 0.11 -16.61 6.11
C ASP A 55 0.86 -15.56 5.28
N ASN A 56 2.15 -15.39 5.57
CA ASN A 56 3.00 -14.40 4.92
C ASN A 56 3.87 -14.96 3.78
N VAL A 57 3.71 -16.24 3.44
CA VAL A 57 4.48 -16.83 2.35
C VAL A 57 4.03 -16.27 0.99
N PRO A 58 4.97 -16.03 0.05
CA PRO A 58 4.66 -15.54 -1.27
C PRO A 58 3.88 -16.59 -2.07
N ARG A 59 2.75 -16.17 -2.65
CA ARG A 59 1.91 -16.99 -3.54
C ARG A 59 1.69 -16.18 -4.81
N ILE A 60 2.53 -16.39 -5.81
CA ILE A 60 2.64 -15.47 -6.94
C ILE A 60 2.31 -16.20 -8.23
N VAL A 61 1.59 -15.54 -9.13
CA VAL A 61 1.39 -15.97 -10.51
C VAL A 61 1.98 -14.93 -11.44
N ILE A 62 2.82 -15.35 -12.38
CA ILE A 62 3.39 -14.48 -13.41
C ILE A 62 2.87 -14.93 -14.77
N LEU A 63 2.13 -14.03 -15.41
CA LEU A 63 1.58 -14.19 -16.74
C LEU A 63 2.27 -13.21 -17.69
N GLY A 64 2.29 -13.56 -18.96
CA GLY A 64 2.89 -12.70 -19.97
C GLY A 64 2.99 -13.42 -21.31
N PRO A 65 3.07 -12.67 -22.40
CA PRO A 65 3.23 -13.26 -23.71
C PRO A 65 4.55 -14.06 -23.81
N PRO A 66 4.69 -14.95 -24.80
CA PRO A 66 6.00 -15.53 -25.12
C PRO A 66 7.04 -14.42 -25.34
N ALA A 67 8.28 -14.68 -24.91
CA ALA A 67 9.41 -13.73 -24.98
C ALA A 67 9.30 -12.43 -24.16
N SER A 68 8.35 -12.31 -23.23
CA SER A 68 8.24 -11.17 -22.32
C SER A 68 9.23 -11.17 -21.14
N GLY A 69 10.03 -12.22 -20.99
CA GLY A 69 10.93 -12.40 -19.83
C GLY A 69 10.26 -12.95 -18.58
N LYS A 70 9.04 -13.52 -18.67
CA LYS A 70 8.29 -14.06 -17.51
C LYS A 70 9.12 -15.05 -16.65
N THR A 71 9.78 -16.02 -17.28
CA THR A 71 10.59 -17.02 -16.60
C THR A 71 11.80 -16.38 -15.91
N THR A 72 12.45 -15.40 -16.54
CA THR A 72 13.56 -14.64 -15.94
C THR A 72 13.12 -13.92 -14.68
N ILE A 73 12.00 -13.19 -14.74
CA ILE A 73 11.44 -12.49 -13.57
C ILE A 73 11.01 -13.49 -12.49
N ALA A 74 10.41 -14.62 -12.86
CA ALA A 74 10.02 -15.68 -11.94
C ALA A 74 11.22 -16.27 -11.20
N MET A 75 12.33 -16.55 -11.91
CA MET A 75 13.58 -17.02 -11.33
C MET A 75 14.21 -16.00 -10.38
N TRP A 76 14.27 -14.73 -10.78
CA TRP A 76 14.83 -13.68 -9.92
C TRP A 76 14.00 -13.45 -8.66
N LEU A 77 12.67 -13.47 -8.77
CA LEU A 77 11.77 -13.40 -7.60
C LEU A 77 11.92 -14.63 -6.71
N CYS A 78 11.99 -15.82 -7.30
CA CYS A 78 12.23 -17.08 -6.59
C CYS A 78 13.52 -17.01 -5.76
N LYS A 79 14.62 -16.53 -6.36
CA LYS A 79 15.91 -16.36 -5.68
C LYS A 79 15.86 -15.32 -4.57
N HIS A 80 15.19 -14.18 -4.79
CA HIS A 80 15.12 -13.09 -3.82
C HIS A 80 14.15 -13.37 -2.65
N LEU A 81 13.06 -14.09 -2.90
CA LEU A 81 12.03 -14.41 -1.90
C LEU A 81 12.24 -15.80 -1.27
N ASN A 82 13.25 -16.55 -1.73
CA ASN A 82 13.54 -17.92 -1.32
C ASN A 82 12.30 -18.83 -1.43
N SER A 83 11.62 -18.79 -2.58
CA SER A 83 10.36 -19.53 -2.84
C SER A 83 10.54 -20.66 -3.84
N SER A 84 9.55 -21.55 -3.98
CA SER A 84 9.61 -22.62 -4.99
C SER A 84 9.05 -22.17 -6.35
N LEU A 85 9.85 -22.29 -7.42
CA LEU A 85 9.43 -21.98 -8.79
C LEU A 85 8.74 -23.18 -9.45
N LEU A 86 7.51 -22.97 -9.90
CA LEU A 86 6.64 -23.96 -10.51
C LEU A 86 6.44 -23.60 -11.99
N THR A 87 7.21 -24.26 -12.86
CA THR A 87 7.04 -24.27 -14.31
C THR A 87 6.34 -25.56 -14.74
N LEU A 88 5.73 -25.57 -15.92
CA LEU A 88 5.16 -26.80 -16.50
C LEU A 88 6.21 -27.92 -16.58
N GLU A 89 7.44 -27.57 -16.95
CA GLU A 89 8.56 -28.51 -17.07
C GLU A 89 8.93 -29.12 -15.72
N ASN A 90 9.06 -28.30 -14.66
CA ASN A 90 9.36 -28.79 -13.31
C ASN A 90 8.25 -29.69 -12.76
N LEU A 91 6.98 -29.38 -13.06
CA LEU A 91 5.84 -30.19 -12.62
C LEU A 91 5.82 -31.57 -13.30
N VAL A 92 6.25 -31.66 -14.55
CA VAL A 92 6.26 -32.91 -15.33
C VAL A 92 7.50 -33.77 -15.05
N LEU A 93 8.62 -33.14 -14.67
CA LEU A 93 9.88 -33.83 -14.37
C LEU A 93 9.89 -34.52 -13.00
N ASN A 94 8.90 -34.27 -12.13
CA ASN A 94 8.87 -34.85 -10.79
C ASN A 94 8.66 -36.38 -10.86
N GLU A 95 9.71 -37.15 -10.56
CA GLU A 95 9.77 -38.60 -10.83
C GLU A 95 8.89 -39.46 -9.90
N PHE A 96 8.44 -38.89 -8.77
CA PHE A 96 7.81 -39.65 -7.69
C PHE A 96 6.27 -39.70 -7.74
N SER A 97 5.63 -39.00 -8.68
CA SER A 97 4.15 -39.01 -8.83
C SER A 97 3.67 -39.85 -10.02
N PHE A 98 2.66 -40.70 -9.77
CA PHE A 98 1.94 -41.42 -10.82
C PHE A 98 1.27 -40.46 -11.82
N THR A 99 0.74 -39.34 -11.31
CA THR A 99 0.13 -38.27 -12.10
C THR A 99 1.16 -37.61 -13.01
N ALA A 100 2.37 -37.33 -12.50
CA ALA A 100 3.48 -36.77 -13.27
C ALA A 100 3.94 -37.72 -14.38
N THR A 101 3.99 -39.02 -14.12
CA THR A 101 4.33 -40.03 -15.14
C THR A 101 3.31 -40.04 -16.29
N LYS A 102 2.01 -39.95 -15.98
CA LYS A 102 0.95 -39.84 -16.98
C LYS A 102 1.02 -38.51 -17.75
N ALA A 103 1.32 -37.42 -17.05
CA ALA A 103 1.57 -36.10 -17.64
C ALA A 103 2.71 -36.15 -18.64
N ARG A 104 3.84 -36.73 -18.24
CA ARG A 104 5.07 -36.86 -19.04
C ARG A 104 4.83 -37.62 -20.32
N ARG A 105 4.10 -38.74 -20.27
CA ARG A 105 3.73 -39.50 -21.48
C ARG A 105 2.91 -38.66 -22.45
N LEU A 106 1.92 -37.91 -21.95
CA LEU A 106 1.08 -37.06 -22.79
C LEU A 106 1.84 -35.85 -23.33
N TYR A 107 2.71 -35.25 -22.52
CA TYR A 107 3.55 -34.12 -22.90
C TYR A 107 4.53 -34.50 -24.01
N LEU A 108 5.20 -35.65 -23.90
CA LEU A 108 6.08 -36.18 -24.93
C LEU A 108 5.35 -36.51 -26.25
N GLN A 109 4.08 -36.89 -26.18
CA GLN A 109 3.29 -37.25 -27.37
C GLN A 109 2.59 -36.08 -28.06
N ARG A 110 2.05 -35.12 -27.29
CA ARG A 110 1.13 -34.08 -27.79
C ARG A 110 1.55 -32.65 -27.46
N LYS A 111 2.70 -32.45 -26.78
CA LYS A 111 3.19 -31.16 -26.25
C LYS A 111 2.17 -30.36 -25.41
N THR A 112 1.02 -30.95 -25.06
CA THR A 112 -0.10 -30.29 -24.38
C THR A 112 -0.67 -31.20 -23.29
N ILE A 113 -1.02 -30.62 -22.15
CA ILE A 113 -1.52 -31.34 -20.97
C ILE A 113 -2.96 -30.91 -20.69
N PRO A 114 -3.90 -31.87 -20.51
CA PRO A 114 -5.27 -31.53 -20.13
C PRO A 114 -5.32 -30.70 -18.85
N SER A 115 -6.17 -29.68 -18.80
CA SER A 115 -6.28 -28.75 -17.67
C SER A 115 -6.53 -29.44 -16.34
N VAL A 116 -7.32 -30.53 -16.33
CA VAL A 116 -7.59 -31.34 -15.13
C VAL A 116 -6.30 -31.92 -14.57
N LEU A 117 -5.45 -32.48 -15.44
CA LEU A 117 -4.24 -33.16 -15.03
C LEU A 117 -3.16 -32.16 -14.59
N LEU A 118 -3.04 -31.02 -15.29
CA LEU A 118 -2.16 -29.93 -14.88
C LEU A 118 -2.49 -29.44 -13.46
N VAL A 119 -3.78 -29.22 -13.19
CA VAL A 119 -4.22 -28.71 -11.89
C VAL A 119 -3.99 -29.74 -10.77
N GLN A 120 -4.12 -31.04 -11.06
CA GLN A 120 -3.75 -32.10 -10.11
C GLN A 120 -2.25 -32.09 -9.78
N LEU A 121 -1.38 -31.90 -10.77
CA LEU A 121 0.07 -31.78 -10.54
C LEU A 121 0.42 -30.59 -9.65
N ILE A 122 -0.24 -29.44 -9.90
CA ILE A 122 -0.06 -28.25 -9.09
C ILE A 122 -0.50 -28.54 -7.65
N GLN A 123 -1.66 -29.18 -7.46
CA GLN A 123 -2.16 -29.53 -6.13
C GLN A 123 -1.19 -30.45 -5.37
N GLU A 124 -0.67 -31.50 -6.02
CA GLU A 124 0.33 -32.40 -5.42
C GLU A 124 1.60 -31.64 -5.01
N ARG A 125 2.13 -30.81 -5.91
CA ARG A 125 3.36 -30.07 -5.66
C ARG A 125 3.20 -29.00 -4.57
N LEU A 126 2.04 -28.33 -4.52
CA LEU A 126 1.74 -27.33 -3.49
C LEU A 126 1.53 -27.94 -2.09
N ALA A 127 1.30 -29.25 -2.00
CA ALA A 127 1.17 -29.95 -0.73
C ALA A 127 2.53 -30.30 -0.08
N GLU A 128 3.64 -30.12 -0.79
CA GLU A 128 5.00 -30.38 -0.27
C GLU A 128 5.44 -29.29 0.74
N GLU A 129 6.30 -29.68 1.70
CA GLU A 129 6.70 -28.78 2.80
C GLU A 129 7.40 -27.50 2.34
N ASP A 130 8.15 -27.56 1.24
CA ASP A 130 8.86 -26.40 0.70
C ASP A 130 7.87 -25.34 0.21
N CYS A 131 6.85 -25.73 -0.58
CA CYS A 131 5.81 -24.83 -1.05
C CYS A 131 4.96 -24.26 0.09
N ILE A 132 4.72 -25.06 1.15
CA ILE A 132 3.96 -24.61 2.33
C ILE A 132 4.75 -23.56 3.13
N LYS A 133 6.04 -23.80 3.40
CA LYS A 133 6.87 -22.94 4.27
C LYS A 133 7.49 -21.76 3.54
N ARG A 134 7.86 -21.91 2.27
CA ARG A 134 8.60 -20.91 1.48
C ARG A 134 7.73 -20.18 0.47
N GLY A 135 6.52 -20.68 0.23
CA GLY A 135 5.64 -20.17 -0.81
C GLY A 135 6.03 -20.67 -2.21
N TRP A 136 5.28 -20.18 -3.20
CA TRP A 136 5.36 -20.67 -4.57
C TRP A 136 5.16 -19.56 -5.60
N ILE A 137 5.79 -19.75 -6.77
CA ILE A 137 5.64 -18.88 -7.94
C ILE A 137 5.25 -19.74 -9.13
N LEU A 138 4.06 -19.50 -9.70
CA LEU A 138 3.62 -20.12 -10.95
C LEU A 138 4.07 -19.27 -12.14
N ASP A 139 4.87 -19.87 -13.03
CA ASP A 139 5.33 -19.23 -14.27
C ASP A 139 4.46 -19.67 -15.46
N GLY A 140 3.75 -18.72 -16.06
CA GLY A 140 2.93 -18.95 -17.26
C GLY A 140 1.63 -19.71 -17.03
N ILE A 141 1.30 -20.08 -15.78
CA ILE A 141 0.08 -20.80 -15.42
C ILE A 141 -0.82 -19.87 -14.57
N PRO A 142 -2.11 -19.71 -14.88
CA PRO A 142 -2.89 -20.37 -15.93
C PRO A 142 -2.78 -19.70 -17.31
N GLU A 143 -2.78 -20.52 -18.36
CA GLU A 143 -2.85 -20.07 -19.76
C GLU A 143 -4.30 -19.84 -20.22
N THR A 144 -5.27 -20.57 -19.65
CA THR A 144 -6.69 -20.47 -20.04
C THR A 144 -7.61 -20.17 -18.86
N ARG A 145 -8.80 -19.61 -19.16
CA ARG A 145 -9.82 -19.33 -18.13
C ARG A 145 -10.28 -20.59 -17.41
N GLU A 146 -10.32 -21.74 -18.09
CA GLU A 146 -10.68 -23.00 -17.46
C GLU A 146 -9.66 -23.42 -16.40
N GLN A 147 -8.37 -23.30 -16.71
CA GLN A 147 -7.30 -23.57 -15.75
C GLN A 147 -7.42 -22.61 -14.54
N ALA A 148 -7.61 -21.31 -14.79
CA ALA A 148 -7.77 -20.32 -13.73
C ALA A 148 -8.93 -20.67 -12.78
N LEU A 149 -10.10 -21.00 -13.33
CA LEU A 149 -11.29 -21.34 -12.53
C LEU A 149 -11.08 -22.61 -11.71
N ARG A 150 -10.41 -23.63 -12.27
CA ARG A 150 -10.13 -24.88 -11.55
C ARG A 150 -9.13 -24.68 -10.41
N ILE A 151 -8.07 -23.92 -10.64
CA ILE A 151 -7.09 -23.55 -9.60
C ILE A 151 -7.82 -22.86 -8.43
N GLN A 152 -8.70 -21.90 -8.74
CA GLN A 152 -9.51 -21.20 -7.73
C GLN A 152 -10.49 -22.12 -7.00
N THR A 153 -11.14 -23.05 -7.71
CA THR A 153 -12.11 -24.00 -7.12
C THR A 153 -11.45 -24.95 -6.12
N LEU A 154 -10.17 -25.24 -6.29
CA LEU A 154 -9.38 -26.03 -5.33
C LEU A 154 -8.86 -25.23 -4.14
N GLY A 155 -9.19 -23.94 -4.04
CA GLY A 155 -8.71 -23.07 -2.96
C GLY A 155 -7.28 -22.58 -3.15
N ILE A 156 -6.67 -22.81 -4.33
CA ILE A 156 -5.34 -22.29 -4.64
C ILE A 156 -5.48 -20.83 -5.04
N THR A 157 -5.34 -19.93 -4.06
CA THR A 157 -5.47 -18.49 -4.26
C THR A 157 -4.10 -17.83 -4.26
N PRO A 158 -3.63 -17.25 -5.39
CA PRO A 158 -2.44 -16.42 -5.37
C PRO A 158 -2.70 -15.15 -4.55
N ARG A 159 -1.65 -14.67 -3.88
CA ARG A 159 -1.66 -13.36 -3.23
C ARG A 159 -1.44 -12.29 -4.29
N HIS A 160 -0.47 -12.46 -5.21
CA HIS A 160 -0.15 -11.48 -6.25
C HIS A 160 -0.18 -12.10 -7.64
N VAL A 161 -0.69 -11.36 -8.62
CA VAL A 161 -0.68 -11.73 -10.05
C VAL A 161 0.02 -10.61 -10.83
N ILE A 162 1.07 -10.96 -11.55
CA ILE A 162 1.83 -10.03 -12.40
C ILE A 162 1.55 -10.39 -13.85
N VAL A 163 1.19 -9.40 -14.66
CA VAL A 163 1.05 -9.56 -16.11
C VAL A 163 2.09 -8.71 -16.81
N LEU A 164 3.05 -9.35 -17.46
CA LEU A 164 4.02 -8.68 -18.32
C LEU A 164 3.37 -8.35 -19.66
N SER A 165 3.57 -7.13 -20.14
CA SER A 165 3.01 -6.63 -21.41
C SER A 165 4.08 -5.92 -22.23
N ALA A 166 4.20 -6.24 -23.51
CA ALA A 166 5.04 -5.51 -24.45
C ALA A 166 4.43 -5.58 -25.86
N PRO A 167 4.79 -4.67 -26.79
CA PRO A 167 4.35 -4.74 -28.17
C PRO A 167 4.78 -6.05 -28.85
N ASP A 168 3.91 -6.61 -29.70
CA ASP A 168 4.18 -7.88 -30.39
C ASP A 168 5.45 -7.83 -31.25
N THR A 169 5.74 -6.68 -31.87
CA THR A 169 6.98 -6.46 -32.65
C THR A 169 8.22 -6.64 -31.79
N VAL A 170 8.24 -6.03 -30.60
CA VAL A 170 9.35 -6.15 -29.64
C VAL A 170 9.50 -7.59 -29.15
N LEU A 171 8.38 -8.30 -28.92
CA LEU A 171 8.39 -9.69 -28.47
C LEU A 171 8.90 -10.66 -29.53
N ILE A 172 8.55 -10.43 -30.80
CA ILE A 172 9.05 -11.21 -31.94
C ILE A 172 10.56 -10.99 -32.08
N GLU A 173 11.02 -9.74 -32.09
CA GLU A 173 12.46 -9.41 -32.14
C GLU A 173 13.22 -10.06 -30.99
N ARG A 174 12.68 -9.98 -29.76
CA ARG A 174 13.26 -10.62 -28.57
C ARG A 174 13.33 -12.13 -28.69
N ASN A 175 12.35 -12.77 -29.33
CA ASN A 175 12.38 -14.21 -29.51
C ASN A 175 13.47 -14.60 -30.54
N LEU A 176 13.59 -13.85 -31.63
CA LEU A 176 14.59 -14.07 -32.68
C LEU A 176 16.03 -13.85 -32.18
N GLY A 177 16.22 -12.91 -31.25
CA GLY A 177 17.51 -12.61 -30.63
C GLY A 177 17.98 -13.63 -29.58
N LYS A 178 17.14 -14.61 -29.20
CA LYS A 178 17.50 -15.62 -28.20
C LYS A 178 18.63 -16.52 -28.66
N ARG A 179 19.57 -16.79 -27.77
CA ARG A 179 20.59 -17.82 -27.90
C ARG A 179 20.55 -18.70 -26.66
N ILE A 180 20.80 -19.99 -26.83
CA ILE A 180 20.88 -20.93 -25.71
C ILE A 180 22.29 -21.47 -25.68
N ASP A 181 22.87 -21.50 -24.48
CA ASP A 181 24.08 -22.26 -24.23
C ASP A 181 23.72 -23.76 -24.10
N PRO A 182 24.20 -24.63 -25.00
CA PRO A 182 23.89 -26.07 -24.95
C PRO A 182 24.49 -26.79 -23.73
N GLN A 183 25.47 -26.19 -23.03
CA GLN A 183 26.11 -26.81 -21.87
C GLN A 183 25.39 -26.48 -20.57
N THR A 184 25.00 -25.21 -20.38
CA THR A 184 24.37 -24.72 -19.15
C THR A 184 22.85 -24.64 -19.25
N GLY A 185 22.30 -24.58 -20.47
CA GLY A 185 20.89 -24.30 -20.72
C GLY A 185 20.52 -22.83 -20.48
N GLU A 186 21.49 -21.95 -20.20
CA GLU A 186 21.24 -20.53 -20.00
C GLU A 186 20.83 -19.84 -21.30
N ILE A 187 19.90 -18.89 -21.17
CA ILE A 187 19.32 -18.16 -22.30
C ILE A 187 19.95 -16.77 -22.35
N TYR A 188 20.64 -16.49 -23.44
CA TYR A 188 21.26 -15.21 -23.76
C TYR A 188 20.48 -14.48 -24.84
N HIS A 189 20.75 -13.19 -25.02
CA HIS A 189 20.15 -12.39 -26.08
C HIS A 189 21.19 -11.50 -26.76
N THR A 190 21.23 -11.52 -28.09
CA THR A 190 22.20 -10.77 -28.92
C THR A 190 22.33 -9.28 -28.56
N THR A 191 21.23 -8.64 -28.24
CA THR A 191 21.17 -7.20 -27.94
C THR A 191 21.15 -6.84 -26.44
N PHE A 192 20.53 -7.68 -25.59
CA PHE A 192 20.16 -7.29 -24.23
C PHE A 192 20.98 -7.98 -23.14
N ASP A 193 21.53 -9.16 -23.45
CA ASP A 193 22.22 -10.01 -22.48
C ASP A 193 23.22 -10.90 -23.23
N TRP A 194 24.30 -10.27 -23.72
CA TRP A 194 25.36 -10.95 -24.45
C TRP A 194 26.54 -11.22 -23.51
N PRO A 195 26.99 -12.47 -23.36
CA PRO A 195 28.04 -12.80 -22.40
C PRO A 195 29.35 -12.13 -22.80
N PRO A 196 30.12 -11.55 -21.87
CA PRO A 196 31.39 -10.90 -22.18
C PRO A 196 32.49 -11.91 -22.57
N GLU A 197 32.40 -13.16 -22.09
CA GLU A 197 33.37 -14.22 -22.38
C GLU A 197 33.22 -14.75 -23.81
N SER A 198 34.27 -14.61 -24.61
CA SER A 198 34.29 -15.07 -26.01
C SER A 198 34.11 -16.59 -26.15
N GLU A 199 34.50 -17.36 -25.13
CA GLU A 199 34.32 -18.81 -25.08
C GLU A 199 32.83 -19.20 -25.07
N ILE A 200 32.02 -18.52 -24.25
CA ILE A 200 30.58 -18.77 -24.16
C ILE A 200 29.91 -18.37 -25.48
N GLN A 201 30.26 -17.20 -26.02
CA GLN A 201 29.71 -16.69 -27.28
C GLN A 201 29.87 -17.66 -28.45
N ASN A 202 31.00 -18.37 -28.53
CA ASN A 202 31.30 -19.30 -29.62
C ASN A 202 30.45 -20.58 -29.59
N HIS A 203 29.87 -20.93 -28.44
CA HIS A 203 29.06 -22.13 -28.27
C HIS A 203 27.55 -21.86 -28.20
N LEU A 204 27.14 -20.58 -28.17
CA LEU A 204 25.75 -20.18 -28.20
C LEU A 204 25.06 -20.59 -29.51
N MET A 205 23.96 -21.33 -29.40
CA MET A 205 23.19 -21.78 -30.56
C MET A 205 21.86 -21.05 -30.68
N VAL A 206 21.37 -20.90 -31.91
CA VAL A 206 20.00 -20.49 -32.17
C VAL A 206 19.09 -21.71 -31.92
N PRO A 207 18.08 -21.60 -31.07
CA PRO A 207 17.16 -22.72 -30.83
C PRO A 207 16.42 -23.13 -32.11
N GLU A 208 16.28 -24.43 -32.35
CA GLU A 208 15.71 -24.98 -33.59
C GLU A 208 14.22 -24.62 -33.80
N ASP A 209 13.48 -24.29 -32.73
CA ASP A 209 12.03 -24.03 -32.71
C ASP A 209 11.65 -22.53 -32.83
N ILE A 210 12.52 -21.66 -33.38
CA ILE A 210 12.27 -20.21 -33.45
C ILE A 210 11.97 -19.79 -34.89
N SER A 211 10.68 -19.62 -35.17
CA SER A 211 10.17 -18.96 -36.39
C SER A 211 9.30 -17.76 -36.03
N GLU A 212 9.39 -16.70 -36.83
CA GLU A 212 8.54 -15.51 -36.70
C GLU A 212 7.05 -15.87 -36.76
N LEU A 213 6.67 -16.73 -37.71
CA LEU A 213 5.29 -17.20 -37.90
C LEU A 213 4.77 -17.96 -36.67
N GLU A 214 5.59 -18.84 -36.10
CA GLU A 214 5.21 -19.60 -34.90
C GLU A 214 5.09 -18.68 -33.68
N THR A 215 5.98 -17.70 -33.56
CA THR A 215 5.95 -16.71 -32.48
C THR A 215 4.67 -15.87 -32.57
N ALA A 216 4.31 -15.41 -33.77
CA ALA A 216 3.07 -14.68 -34.02
C ALA A 216 1.82 -15.52 -33.70
N GLN A 217 1.81 -16.82 -34.05
CA GLN A 217 0.70 -17.72 -33.70
C GLN A 217 0.54 -17.87 -32.18
N LYS A 218 1.64 -18.07 -31.45
CA LYS A 218 1.63 -18.15 -29.97
C LYS A 218 1.17 -16.84 -29.33
N LEU A 219 1.56 -15.69 -29.88
CA LEU A 219 1.09 -14.37 -29.42
C LEU A 219 -0.41 -14.22 -29.64
N LEU A 220 -0.93 -14.59 -30.82
CA LEU A 220 -2.37 -14.55 -31.10
C LEU A 220 -3.18 -15.44 -30.15
N GLU A 221 -2.69 -16.65 -29.86
CA GLU A 221 -3.33 -17.54 -28.89
C GLU A 221 -3.32 -16.95 -27.47
N TYR A 222 -2.18 -16.40 -27.05
CA TYR A 222 -2.06 -15.70 -25.77
C TYR A 222 -3.07 -14.56 -25.66
N HIS A 223 -3.14 -13.66 -26.65
CA HIS A 223 -4.05 -12.51 -26.64
C HIS A 223 -5.52 -12.93 -26.56
N ARG A 224 -5.90 -14.03 -27.23
CA ARG A 224 -7.26 -14.59 -27.13
C ARG A 224 -7.60 -15.09 -25.73
N ASN A 225 -6.64 -15.70 -25.05
CA ASN A 225 -6.85 -16.32 -23.76
C ASN A 225 -6.72 -15.34 -22.59
N ILE A 226 -5.72 -14.44 -22.63
CA ILE A 226 -5.40 -13.54 -21.52
C ILE A 226 -6.55 -12.59 -21.17
N ILE A 227 -7.30 -12.12 -22.17
CA ILE A 227 -8.50 -11.28 -21.99
C ILE A 227 -9.56 -11.99 -21.14
N ARG A 228 -9.58 -13.33 -21.18
CA ARG A 228 -10.49 -14.16 -20.38
C ARG A 228 -9.91 -14.56 -19.01
N VAL A 229 -8.59 -14.54 -18.86
CA VAL A 229 -7.89 -14.88 -17.61
C VAL A 229 -7.81 -13.67 -16.67
N ILE A 230 -7.45 -12.49 -17.17
CA ILE A 230 -7.30 -11.25 -16.38
C ILE A 230 -8.51 -10.97 -15.46
N PRO A 231 -9.78 -11.08 -15.93
CA PRO A 231 -10.95 -10.84 -15.09
C PRO A 231 -11.10 -11.81 -13.92
N SER A 232 -10.37 -12.92 -13.89
CA SER A 232 -10.37 -13.89 -12.79
C SER A 232 -9.59 -13.37 -11.57
N TYR A 233 -8.80 -12.30 -11.71
CA TYR A 233 -7.92 -11.76 -10.65
C TYR A 233 -8.02 -10.23 -10.46
N PRO A 234 -9.22 -9.63 -10.34
CA PRO A 234 -9.39 -8.18 -10.51
C PRO A 234 -8.74 -7.32 -9.41
N LYS A 235 -8.55 -7.84 -8.19
CA LYS A 235 -8.03 -7.08 -7.04
C LYS A 235 -6.53 -7.26 -6.80
N ILE A 236 -5.93 -8.29 -7.39
CA ILE A 236 -4.58 -8.76 -7.08
C ILE A 236 -3.69 -8.79 -8.32
N LEU A 237 -4.10 -8.11 -9.39
CA LEU A 237 -3.41 -8.09 -10.68
C LEU A 237 -2.72 -6.75 -10.92
N LYS A 238 -1.44 -6.81 -11.29
CA LYS A 238 -0.66 -5.66 -11.74
C LYS A 238 -0.08 -5.93 -13.13
N VAL A 239 -0.36 -5.02 -14.06
CA VAL A 239 0.28 -5.03 -15.39
C VAL A 239 1.57 -4.25 -15.31
N ILE A 240 2.66 -4.83 -15.81
CA ILE A 240 4.00 -4.23 -15.88
C ILE A 240 4.47 -4.25 -17.32
N SER A 241 4.98 -3.12 -17.82
CA SER A 241 5.60 -3.07 -19.15
C SER A 241 6.87 -3.91 -19.13
N ALA A 242 7.00 -4.84 -20.06
CA ALA A 242 8.24 -5.55 -20.33
C ALA A 242 9.10 -4.82 -21.37
N ASP A 243 8.60 -3.74 -21.98
CA ASP A 243 9.36 -2.91 -22.93
C ASP A 243 10.26 -1.90 -22.21
N GLN A 244 11.07 -2.42 -21.28
CA GLN A 244 12.04 -1.70 -20.47
C GLN A 244 13.12 -2.71 -20.01
N PRO A 245 14.26 -2.26 -19.45
CA PRO A 245 15.30 -3.16 -18.96
C PRO A 245 14.77 -4.18 -17.93
N CYS A 246 15.24 -5.43 -17.99
CA CYS A 246 14.76 -6.52 -17.12
C CYS A 246 14.89 -6.21 -15.62
N VAL A 247 15.93 -5.45 -15.25
CA VAL A 247 16.18 -5.02 -13.86
C VAL A 247 15.06 -4.10 -13.37
N ASP A 248 14.57 -3.17 -14.19
CA ASP A 248 13.48 -2.26 -13.82
C ASP A 248 12.15 -3.01 -13.72
N VAL A 249 11.88 -3.93 -14.64
CA VAL A 249 10.72 -4.84 -14.58
C VAL A 249 10.75 -5.62 -13.27
N PHE A 250 11.91 -6.14 -12.88
CA PHE A 250 12.09 -6.90 -11.66
C PHE A 250 11.85 -6.05 -10.41
N TYR A 251 12.41 -4.84 -10.31
CA TYR A 251 12.15 -3.98 -9.15
C TYR A 251 10.69 -3.58 -9.03
N GLN A 252 10.00 -3.31 -10.16
CA GLN A 252 8.56 -3.05 -10.15
C GLN A 252 7.77 -4.27 -9.67
N ALA A 253 8.13 -5.46 -10.13
CA ALA A 253 7.53 -6.72 -9.71
C ALA A 253 7.78 -7.01 -8.21
N LEU A 254 9.02 -6.84 -7.75
CA LEU A 254 9.42 -7.05 -6.37
C LEU A 254 8.70 -6.08 -5.43
N THR A 255 8.65 -4.79 -5.79
CA THR A 255 7.93 -3.76 -5.02
C THR A 255 6.45 -4.11 -4.88
N TYR A 256 5.83 -4.59 -5.98
CA TYR A 256 4.44 -5.00 -5.95
C TYR A 256 4.21 -6.24 -5.07
N VAL A 257 5.04 -7.27 -5.19
CA VAL A 257 4.94 -8.50 -4.40
C VAL A 257 5.17 -8.26 -2.91
N GLN A 258 6.07 -7.34 -2.57
CA GLN A 258 6.35 -6.96 -1.17
C GLN A 258 5.26 -6.07 -0.56
N SER A 259 4.38 -5.50 -1.39
CA SER A 259 3.24 -4.72 -0.93
C SER A 259 2.18 -5.64 -0.30
N ASN A 260 1.67 -5.25 0.87
CA ASN A 260 0.59 -5.98 1.52
C ASN A 260 -0.73 -5.63 0.83
N HIS A 261 -1.55 -6.64 0.57
CA HIS A 261 -2.89 -6.42 0.05
C HIS A 261 -3.75 -5.67 1.04
N ARG A 262 -4.67 -4.87 0.52
CA ARG A 262 -5.72 -4.25 1.33
C ARG A 262 -6.54 -5.35 2.00
N THR A 263 -6.46 -5.43 3.32
CA THR A 263 -7.31 -6.29 4.12
C THR A 263 -8.64 -5.57 4.37
N ASN A 264 -9.72 -6.36 4.50
CA ASN A 264 -11.02 -5.83 4.94
C ASN A 264 -11.11 -5.78 6.47
N ALA A 265 -10.01 -6.12 7.15
CA ALA A 265 -9.80 -5.88 8.56
C ALA A 265 -10.24 -4.44 8.92
N PRO A 266 -10.91 -4.24 10.08
CA PRO A 266 -11.32 -2.92 10.53
C PRO A 266 -10.08 -2.06 10.82
N PHE A 267 -9.60 -1.37 9.80
CA PHE A 267 -8.54 -0.39 9.91
C PHE A 267 -9.18 0.95 10.25
N THR A 268 -9.06 1.36 11.50
CA THR A 268 -9.61 2.64 11.97
C THR A 268 -8.59 3.74 11.64
N PRO A 269 -8.86 4.67 10.70
CA PRO A 269 -7.85 5.63 10.27
C PRO A 269 -7.49 6.59 11.40
N ARG A 270 -6.20 6.61 11.77
CA ARG A 270 -5.60 7.52 12.76
C ARG A 270 -4.57 8.37 12.02
N VAL A 271 -5.06 9.46 11.43
CA VAL A 271 -4.30 10.28 10.49
C VAL A 271 -3.68 11.46 11.24
N LEU A 272 -2.39 11.69 11.03
CA LEU A 272 -1.67 12.85 11.50
C LEU A 272 -1.26 13.74 10.32
N LEU A 273 -1.67 15.01 10.35
CA LEU A 273 -1.29 16.00 9.34
C LEU A 273 -0.28 17.00 9.90
N LEU A 274 0.95 16.93 9.40
CA LEU A 274 2.07 17.81 9.73
C LEU A 274 2.38 18.75 8.58
N GLY A 275 3.01 19.90 8.88
CA GLY A 275 3.33 20.92 7.90
C GLY A 275 3.39 22.32 8.53
N PRO A 276 3.96 23.31 7.85
CA PRO A 276 4.08 24.69 8.33
C PRO A 276 2.73 25.42 8.31
N VAL A 277 2.55 26.46 9.15
CA VAL A 277 1.32 27.28 9.11
C VAL A 277 1.03 27.76 7.67
N GLY A 278 -0.25 27.83 7.28
CA GLY A 278 -0.61 28.17 5.89
C GLY A 278 -0.57 27.03 4.87
N SER A 279 -0.07 25.84 5.23
CA SER A 279 0.00 24.70 4.29
C SER A 279 -1.34 24.01 3.96
N GLY A 280 -2.46 24.45 4.54
CA GLY A 280 -3.79 23.89 4.23
C GLY A 280 -4.20 22.65 5.05
N LYS A 281 -3.41 22.21 6.04
CA LYS A 281 -3.71 21.06 6.93
C LYS A 281 -5.15 21.05 7.47
N SER A 282 -5.65 22.18 7.96
CA SER A 282 -7.00 22.26 8.55
C SER A 282 -8.09 21.98 7.52
N LEU A 283 -7.89 22.41 6.27
CA LEU A 283 -8.82 22.13 5.19
C LEU A 283 -8.79 20.65 4.82
N GLN A 284 -7.59 20.08 4.65
CA GLN A 284 -7.43 18.65 4.37
C GLN A 284 -8.02 17.77 5.48
N ALA A 285 -7.83 18.14 6.75
CA ALA A 285 -8.45 17.45 7.89
C ALA A 285 -9.98 17.49 7.84
N ALA A 286 -10.56 18.65 7.50
CA ALA A 286 -12.00 18.80 7.37
C ALA A 286 -12.57 17.96 6.22
N LEU A 287 -11.90 17.96 5.06
CA LEU A 287 -12.28 17.13 3.90
C LEU A 287 -12.22 15.63 4.24
N LEU A 288 -11.18 15.20 4.94
CA LEU A 288 -11.03 13.81 5.39
C LEU A 288 -12.12 13.42 6.38
N ALA A 289 -12.35 14.26 7.39
CA ALA A 289 -13.40 14.05 8.39
C ALA A 289 -14.79 13.97 7.74
N GLN A 290 -15.07 14.79 6.73
CA GLN A 290 -16.34 14.78 6.01
C GLN A 290 -16.51 13.51 5.16
N LYS A 291 -15.50 13.16 4.35
CA LYS A 291 -15.60 12.03 3.41
C LYS A 291 -15.60 10.68 4.13
N TYR A 292 -14.73 10.52 5.11
CA TYR A 292 -14.49 9.25 5.83
C TYR A 292 -15.19 9.17 7.19
N ARG A 293 -15.95 10.20 7.57
CA ARG A 293 -16.63 10.30 8.88
C ARG A 293 -15.67 10.20 10.07
N LEU A 294 -14.41 10.58 9.86
CA LEU A 294 -13.40 10.65 10.92
C LEU A 294 -13.69 11.84 11.83
N VAL A 295 -13.21 11.77 13.06
CA VAL A 295 -13.24 12.92 13.96
C VAL A 295 -12.13 13.90 13.59
N ASN A 296 -12.47 15.15 13.27
CA ASN A 296 -11.46 16.20 13.12
C ASN A 296 -11.00 16.71 14.50
N VAL A 297 -9.73 16.51 14.81
CA VAL A 297 -9.14 16.85 16.11
C VAL A 297 -8.12 17.98 15.92
N CYS A 298 -8.53 19.19 16.29
CA CYS A 298 -7.68 20.38 16.28
C CYS A 298 -7.42 20.84 17.72
N CYS A 299 -6.20 20.67 18.22
CA CYS A 299 -5.88 20.98 19.62
C CYS A 299 -6.18 22.43 20.02
N GLY A 300 -5.87 23.39 19.14
CA GLY A 300 -6.16 24.80 19.41
C GLY A 300 -7.66 25.13 19.46
N GLN A 301 -8.51 24.33 18.80
CA GLN A 301 -9.95 24.45 18.87
C GLN A 301 -10.48 23.73 20.12
N LEU A 302 -9.99 22.52 20.42
CA LEU A 302 -10.35 21.77 21.63
C LEU A 302 -10.09 22.57 22.91
N LEU A 303 -8.97 23.27 23.00
CA LEU A 303 -8.68 24.11 24.16
C LEU A 303 -9.68 25.26 24.30
N LYS A 304 -10.10 25.87 23.19
CA LYS A 304 -11.09 26.96 23.21
C LYS A 304 -12.48 26.45 23.59
N GLU A 305 -12.88 25.31 23.04
CA GLU A 305 -14.13 24.62 23.37
C GLU A 305 -14.14 24.25 24.86
N ALA A 306 -13.05 23.66 25.37
CA ALA A 306 -12.92 23.30 26.77
C ALA A 306 -13.10 24.50 27.73
N VAL A 307 -12.56 25.67 27.37
CA VAL A 307 -12.69 26.93 28.13
C VAL A 307 -14.12 27.48 28.04
N ALA A 308 -14.74 27.43 26.86
CA ALA A 308 -16.11 27.90 26.63
C ALA A 308 -17.13 27.04 27.41
N ASP A 309 -16.94 25.73 27.40
CA ASP A 309 -17.79 24.74 28.07
C ASP A 309 -17.54 24.64 29.58
N ARG A 310 -16.57 25.41 30.11
CA ARG A 310 -16.20 25.43 31.55
C ARG A 310 -15.88 24.04 32.11
N THR A 311 -15.20 23.23 31.30
CA THR A 311 -14.75 21.89 31.72
C THR A 311 -13.68 22.00 32.81
N THR A 312 -13.43 20.92 33.54
CA THR A 312 -12.40 20.87 34.60
C THR A 312 -11.02 21.29 34.09
N PHE A 313 -10.62 20.81 32.90
CA PHE A 313 -9.38 21.26 32.25
C PHE A 313 -9.52 22.66 31.63
N GLY A 314 -10.69 23.04 31.13
CA GLY A 314 -10.98 24.38 30.62
C GLY A 314 -10.72 25.48 31.65
N GLU A 315 -11.11 25.26 32.90
CA GLU A 315 -10.83 26.20 34.01
C GLU A 315 -9.32 26.30 34.31
N LEU A 316 -8.56 25.20 34.18
CA LEU A 316 -7.10 25.22 34.31
C LEU A 316 -6.41 25.92 33.14
N VAL A 317 -6.99 25.84 31.94
CA VAL A 317 -6.47 26.42 30.70
C VAL A 317 -6.80 27.92 30.59
N ARG A 318 -7.93 28.37 31.12
CA ARG A 318 -8.44 29.76 31.00
C ARG A 318 -7.40 30.84 31.33
N PRO A 319 -6.61 30.76 32.42
CA PRO A 319 -5.64 31.80 32.77
C PRO A 319 -4.55 31.99 31.71
N PHE A 320 -4.22 30.94 30.95
CA PHE A 320 -3.22 31.02 29.88
C PHE A 320 -3.75 31.78 28.67
N PHE A 321 -5.04 31.64 28.35
CA PHE A 321 -5.67 32.42 27.28
C PHE A 321 -5.81 33.90 27.67
N GLU A 322 -6.23 34.19 28.90
CA GLU A 322 -6.39 35.56 29.40
C GLU A 322 -5.05 36.33 29.43
N LYS A 323 -3.95 35.61 29.69
CA LYS A 323 -2.59 36.17 29.75
C LYS A 323 -1.81 36.05 28.44
N GLU A 324 -2.44 35.56 27.37
CA GLU A 324 -1.82 35.27 26.07
C GLU A 324 -0.56 34.39 26.13
N MET A 325 -0.48 33.50 27.13
CA MET A 325 0.64 32.59 27.33
C MET A 325 0.41 31.25 26.62
N ALA A 326 1.51 30.57 26.27
CA ALA A 326 1.43 29.21 25.75
C ALA A 326 0.91 28.24 26.82
N VAL A 327 -0.03 27.36 26.43
CA VAL A 327 -0.54 26.31 27.32
C VAL A 327 0.54 25.23 27.48
N PRO A 328 0.86 24.79 28.70
CA PRO A 328 1.85 23.73 28.94
C PRO A 328 1.47 22.42 28.26
N ASP A 329 2.46 21.70 27.71
CA ASP A 329 2.24 20.45 26.96
C ASP A 329 1.57 19.36 27.81
N SER A 330 1.87 19.30 29.11
CA SER A 330 1.23 18.35 30.03
C SER A 330 -0.28 18.57 30.18
N LEU A 331 -0.76 19.81 30.08
CA LEU A 331 -2.18 20.15 30.13
C LEU A 331 -2.85 19.94 28.77
N LEU A 332 -2.16 20.35 27.70
CA LEU A 332 -2.55 20.10 26.31
C LEU A 332 -2.81 18.61 26.06
N MET A 333 -1.89 17.74 26.49
CA MET A 333 -2.01 16.29 26.28
C MET A 333 -3.14 15.67 27.10
N LYS A 334 -3.48 16.21 28.27
CA LYS A 334 -4.65 15.76 29.04
C LYS A 334 -5.96 16.07 28.33
N VAL A 335 -6.10 17.29 27.80
CA VAL A 335 -7.27 17.70 27.01
C VAL A 335 -7.38 16.85 25.74
N LEU A 336 -6.26 16.63 25.05
CA LEU A 336 -6.20 15.79 23.86
C LEU A 336 -6.59 14.34 24.18
N SER A 337 -6.04 13.77 25.26
CA SER A 337 -6.35 12.41 25.72
C SER A 337 -7.84 12.23 26.01
N GLN A 338 -8.46 13.22 26.68
CA GLN A 338 -9.89 13.19 26.94
C GLN A 338 -10.71 13.15 25.64
N ARG A 339 -10.27 13.86 24.60
CA ARG A 339 -10.97 13.87 23.30
C ARG A 339 -10.77 12.58 22.51
N LEU A 340 -9.55 12.05 22.49
CA LEU A 340 -9.21 10.84 21.72
C LEU A 340 -9.81 9.57 22.33
N ASN A 341 -10.07 9.54 23.63
CA ASN A 341 -10.73 8.42 24.33
C ASN A 341 -12.26 8.41 24.21
N GLN A 342 -12.86 9.34 23.47
CA GLN A 342 -14.29 9.31 23.21
C GLN A 342 -14.64 8.19 22.22
N GLN A 343 -15.85 7.63 22.35
CA GLN A 343 -16.28 6.48 21.55
C GLN A 343 -16.28 6.76 20.03
N ASP A 344 -16.56 8.00 19.63
CA ASP A 344 -16.52 8.41 18.23
C ASP A 344 -15.11 8.32 17.64
N CYS A 345 -14.08 8.77 18.37
CA CYS A 345 -12.67 8.66 17.99
C CYS A 345 -12.21 7.20 17.92
N ILE A 346 -12.63 6.36 18.87
CA ILE A 346 -12.23 4.94 18.92
C ILE A 346 -12.87 4.16 17.76
N GLN A 347 -14.16 4.39 17.47
CA GLN A 347 -14.89 3.62 16.46
C GLN A 347 -14.68 4.13 15.03
N LYS A 348 -14.63 5.46 14.85
CA LYS A 348 -14.56 6.06 13.52
C LYS A 348 -13.12 6.43 13.14
N GLY A 349 -12.24 6.58 14.12
CA GLY A 349 -10.91 7.13 13.90
C GLY A 349 -10.90 8.65 13.95
N TRP A 350 -9.71 9.21 13.76
CA TRP A 350 -9.47 10.63 13.94
C TRP A 350 -8.43 11.15 12.95
N VAL A 351 -8.55 12.45 12.64
CA VAL A 351 -7.54 13.22 11.94
C VAL A 351 -7.03 14.29 12.90
N LEU A 352 -5.79 14.14 13.34
CA LEU A 352 -5.14 15.08 14.24
C LEU A 352 -4.31 16.07 13.44
N HIS A 353 -4.45 17.36 13.76
CA HIS A 353 -3.59 18.39 13.22
C HIS A 353 -3.26 19.48 14.27
N GLY A 354 -2.06 20.06 14.15
CA GLY A 354 -1.56 21.12 15.03
C GLY A 354 -0.74 20.66 16.23
N VAL A 355 -0.68 19.34 16.48
CA VAL A 355 0.21 18.65 17.42
C VAL A 355 0.60 17.32 16.75
N PRO A 356 1.81 16.78 16.94
CA PRO A 356 2.95 17.38 17.65
C PRO A 356 3.64 18.50 16.86
N ARG A 357 4.27 19.44 17.57
CA ARG A 357 5.07 20.54 17.00
C ARG A 357 6.58 20.33 17.20
N ASP A 358 6.95 19.41 18.07
CA ASP A 358 8.30 19.09 18.48
C ASP A 358 8.38 17.60 18.86
N LEU A 359 9.60 17.12 19.06
CA LEU A 359 9.87 15.72 19.35
C LEU A 359 9.30 15.27 20.71
N ASP A 360 9.33 16.15 21.71
CA ASP A 360 8.81 15.87 23.06
C ASP A 360 7.29 15.61 23.05
N GLN A 361 6.53 16.45 22.34
CA GLN A 361 5.09 16.26 22.14
C GLN A 361 4.83 14.95 21.39
N ALA A 362 5.66 14.59 20.40
CA ALA A 362 5.48 13.36 19.63
C ALA A 362 5.74 12.11 20.49
N HIS A 363 6.80 12.12 21.31
CA HIS A 363 7.07 11.06 22.28
C HIS A 363 5.95 10.93 23.32
N LEU A 364 5.44 12.05 23.84
CA LEU A 364 4.35 12.04 24.80
C LEU A 364 3.07 11.46 24.19
N LEU A 365 2.75 11.84 22.95
CA LEU A 365 1.61 11.31 22.21
C LEU A 365 1.71 9.79 21.98
N ASN A 366 2.90 9.29 21.64
CA ASN A 366 3.16 7.85 21.49
C ASN A 366 3.12 7.11 22.84
N SER A 367 3.67 7.70 23.90
CA SER A 367 3.69 7.10 25.25
C SER A 367 2.29 6.93 25.86
N LEU A 368 1.34 7.78 25.42
CA LEU A 368 -0.06 7.71 25.82
C LEU A 368 -0.86 6.71 24.96
N GLY A 369 -0.22 6.04 24.01
CA GLY A 369 -0.85 5.09 23.11
C GLY A 369 -1.78 5.79 22.12
N TYR A 370 -1.38 6.91 21.51
CA TYR A 370 -2.12 7.53 20.42
C TYR A 370 -1.37 7.47 19.09
N ASN A 371 -0.89 6.28 18.74
CA ASN A 371 -0.02 6.09 17.58
C ASN A 371 -0.82 6.28 16.26
N PRO A 372 -0.45 7.27 15.43
CA PRO A 372 -1.07 7.44 14.12
C PRO A 372 -0.61 6.31 13.20
N ASN A 373 -1.54 5.79 12.39
CA ASN A 373 -1.25 4.77 11.39
C ASN A 373 -1.06 5.37 9.97
N ARG A 374 -1.32 6.67 9.81
CA ARG A 374 -1.01 7.45 8.61
C ARG A 374 -0.47 8.82 9.02
N VAL A 375 0.69 9.20 8.50
CA VAL A 375 1.31 10.50 8.77
C VAL A 375 1.62 11.18 7.43
N PHE A 376 1.19 12.43 7.27
CA PHE A 376 1.41 13.22 6.06
C PHE A 376 2.13 14.51 6.39
N PHE A 377 3.20 14.81 5.66
CA PHE A 377 3.89 16.10 5.71
C PHE A 377 3.50 16.95 4.51
N LEU A 378 2.74 18.01 4.74
CA LEU A 378 2.41 18.97 3.69
C LEU A 378 3.57 19.95 3.53
N ASN A 379 4.31 19.83 2.45
CA ASN A 379 5.39 20.75 2.10
C ASN A 379 4.86 21.85 1.18
N VAL A 380 5.12 23.10 1.53
CA VAL A 380 4.72 24.29 0.76
C VAL A 380 5.88 25.28 0.80
N PRO A 381 6.26 25.90 -0.33
CA PRO A 381 7.29 26.94 -0.35
C PRO A 381 6.96 28.11 0.59
N PHE A 382 8.00 28.72 1.16
CA PHE A 382 7.85 29.85 2.09
C PHE A 382 7.08 31.03 1.46
N ASP A 383 7.38 31.36 0.20
CA ASP A 383 6.73 32.47 -0.50
C ASP A 383 5.22 32.22 -0.67
N SER A 384 4.83 30.99 -1.01
CA SER A 384 3.43 30.59 -1.09
C SER A 384 2.74 30.64 0.27
N ILE A 385 3.42 30.29 1.37
CA ILE A 385 2.88 30.42 2.74
C ILE A 385 2.67 31.88 3.10
N MET A 386 3.65 32.73 2.81
CA MET A 386 3.60 34.16 3.09
C MET A 386 2.41 34.79 2.38
N GLU A 387 2.27 34.56 1.07
CA GLU A 387 1.13 35.06 0.29
C GLU A 387 -0.22 34.62 0.88
N ARG A 388 -0.37 33.32 1.19
CA ARG A 388 -1.61 32.74 1.71
C ARG A 388 -2.04 33.34 3.06
N LEU A 389 -1.09 33.72 3.91
CA LEU A 389 -1.36 34.20 5.27
C LEU A 389 -1.46 35.72 5.32
N THR A 390 -0.53 36.46 4.70
CA THR A 390 -0.50 37.92 4.79
C THR A 390 -1.66 38.59 4.05
N LEU A 391 -2.20 37.94 3.02
CA LEU A 391 -3.36 38.42 2.26
C LEU A 391 -4.70 37.98 2.85
N ARG A 392 -4.68 37.25 3.97
CA ARG A 392 -5.89 36.80 4.66
C ARG A 392 -6.54 37.96 5.40
N ARG A 393 -7.86 38.05 5.28
CA ARG A 393 -8.68 39.05 5.95
C ARG A 393 -9.89 38.43 6.61
N ILE A 394 -10.37 39.04 7.67
CA ILE A 394 -11.59 38.64 8.38
C ILE A 394 -12.49 39.86 8.45
N ASP A 395 -13.75 39.66 8.07
CA ASP A 395 -14.78 40.66 8.31
C ASP A 395 -15.21 40.59 9.79
N PRO A 396 -15.02 41.65 10.58
CA PRO A 396 -15.35 41.64 12.00
C PRO A 396 -16.87 41.52 12.28
N VAL A 397 -17.72 41.85 11.30
CA VAL A 397 -19.18 41.82 11.46
C VAL A 397 -19.74 40.44 11.18
N THR A 398 -19.35 39.85 10.04
CA THR A 398 -19.88 38.55 9.61
C THR A 398 -19.05 37.37 10.11
N GLY A 399 -17.79 37.62 10.52
CA GLY A 399 -16.82 36.57 10.83
C GLY A 399 -16.31 35.82 9.59
N GLU A 400 -16.75 36.19 8.39
CA GLU A 400 -16.33 35.55 7.16
C GLU A 400 -14.86 35.82 6.85
N ARG A 401 -14.20 34.79 6.31
CA ARG A 401 -12.80 34.85 5.90
C ARG A 401 -12.72 35.17 4.41
N TYR A 402 -11.90 36.15 4.10
CA TYR A 402 -11.58 36.62 2.76
C TYR A 402 -10.09 36.47 2.48
N HIS A 403 -9.74 36.42 1.20
CA HIS A 403 -8.37 36.42 0.74
C HIS A 403 -8.26 37.40 -0.42
N LEU A 404 -7.38 38.39 -0.34
CA LEU A 404 -7.37 39.50 -1.30
C LEU A 404 -7.22 39.05 -2.77
N MET A 405 -6.52 37.94 -3.01
CA MET A 405 -6.37 37.33 -4.34
C MET A 405 -7.42 36.24 -4.65
N TYR A 406 -7.48 35.16 -3.86
CA TYR A 406 -8.30 33.98 -4.18
C TYR A 406 -9.79 34.10 -3.83
N LYS A 407 -10.17 35.00 -2.92
CA LYS A 407 -11.56 35.23 -2.51
C LYS A 407 -11.74 36.70 -2.12
N PRO A 408 -11.69 37.64 -3.09
CA PRO A 408 -11.82 39.05 -2.81
C PRO A 408 -13.24 39.37 -2.28
N PRO A 409 -13.40 40.43 -1.48
CA PRO A 409 -14.72 40.89 -1.03
C PRO A 409 -15.58 41.32 -2.21
N ALA A 410 -16.88 41.00 -2.16
CA ALA A 410 -17.81 41.31 -3.25
C ALA A 410 -18.18 42.80 -3.33
N THR A 411 -18.08 43.54 -2.22
CA THR A 411 -18.44 44.97 -2.14
C THR A 411 -17.34 45.80 -1.48
N MET A 412 -17.22 47.06 -1.90
CA MET A 412 -16.25 48.02 -1.33
C MET A 412 -16.46 48.26 0.17
N GLU A 413 -17.70 48.19 0.65
CA GLU A 413 -18.01 48.34 2.08
C GLU A 413 -17.42 47.21 2.92
N ILE A 414 -17.51 45.97 2.43
CA ILE A 414 -16.87 44.82 3.09
C ILE A 414 -15.36 44.99 3.03
N GLN A 415 -14.81 45.38 1.87
CA GLN A 415 -13.38 45.60 1.69
C GLN A 415 -12.79 46.61 2.69
N ALA A 416 -13.47 47.73 2.92
CA ALA A 416 -13.00 48.80 3.81
C ALA A 416 -12.95 48.39 5.29
N ARG A 417 -13.78 47.43 5.72
CA ARG A 417 -13.85 46.97 7.11
C ARG A 417 -13.06 45.69 7.41
N LEU A 418 -12.42 45.10 6.39
CA LEU A 418 -11.63 43.89 6.55
C LEU A 418 -10.43 44.12 7.46
N LEU A 419 -10.25 43.25 8.46
CA LEU A 419 -9.11 43.27 9.37
C LEU A 419 -8.15 42.12 9.08
N GLN A 420 -6.86 42.38 9.25
CA GLN A 420 -5.83 41.33 9.27
C GLN A 420 -5.66 40.84 10.70
N ASN A 421 -5.54 39.52 10.87
CA ASN A 421 -5.25 38.96 12.18
C ASN A 421 -3.81 39.33 12.57
N PRO A 422 -3.53 39.78 13.82
CA PRO A 422 -2.15 40.05 14.26
C PRO A 422 -1.23 38.82 14.14
N LYS A 423 -1.79 37.61 14.20
CA LYS A 423 -1.04 36.35 14.01
C LYS A 423 -0.61 36.08 12.57
N ASP A 424 -1.19 36.79 11.62
CA ASP A 424 -0.90 36.71 10.18
C ASP A 424 0.06 37.83 9.73
N ALA A 425 0.68 38.55 10.68
CA ALA A 425 1.75 39.50 10.41
C ALA A 425 3.02 38.77 9.93
N GLU A 426 3.77 39.39 9.02
CA GLU A 426 4.90 38.75 8.33
C GLU A 426 5.94 38.17 9.29
N GLU A 427 6.34 38.94 10.31
CA GLU A 427 7.31 38.51 11.32
C GLU A 427 6.83 37.28 12.11
N GLN A 428 5.55 37.23 12.44
CA GLN A 428 4.93 36.13 13.20
C GLN A 428 4.79 34.87 12.35
N VAL A 429 4.47 35.03 11.07
CA VAL A 429 4.44 33.92 10.11
C VAL A 429 5.85 33.34 9.96
N LYS A 430 6.84 34.20 9.70
CA LYS A 430 8.24 33.78 9.52
C LYS A 430 8.75 33.00 10.72
N LEU A 431 8.57 33.52 11.94
CA LEU A 431 8.99 32.87 13.17
C LEU A 431 8.37 31.46 13.31
N LYS A 432 7.08 31.30 13.01
CA LYS A 432 6.40 30.00 13.11
C LYS A 432 6.85 29.00 12.04
N VAL A 433 7.12 29.47 10.83
CA VAL A 433 7.60 28.62 9.74
C VAL A 433 9.03 28.17 10.05
N ASP A 434 9.89 29.05 10.53
CA ASP A 434 11.26 28.72 10.94
C ASP A 434 11.28 27.69 12.07
N LEU A 435 10.42 27.85 13.09
CA LEU A 435 10.28 26.87 14.17
C LEU A 435 9.82 25.50 13.66
N PHE A 436 8.89 25.46 12.70
CA PHE A 436 8.44 24.21 12.12
C PHE A 436 9.58 23.47 11.41
N TYR A 437 10.34 24.16 10.54
CA TYR A 437 11.42 23.53 9.79
C TYR A 437 12.62 23.12 10.65
N ARG A 438 12.84 23.77 11.80
CA ARG A 438 13.84 23.32 12.79
C ARG A 438 13.49 21.96 13.38
N ASN A 439 12.20 21.72 13.65
CA ASN A 439 11.73 20.50 14.30
C ASN A 439 11.29 19.42 13.29
N SER A 440 11.12 19.76 12.01
CA SER A 440 10.55 18.85 11.02
C SER A 440 11.45 17.65 10.75
N ALA A 441 12.77 17.84 10.76
CA ALA A 441 13.73 16.75 10.53
C ALA A 441 13.60 15.64 11.60
N ASP A 442 13.51 16.04 12.88
CA ASP A 442 13.36 15.10 13.99
C ASP A 442 12.01 14.37 13.94
N LEU A 443 10.94 15.09 13.56
CA LEU A 443 9.60 14.52 13.39
C LEU A 443 9.53 13.54 12.19
N GLU A 444 10.19 13.86 11.07
CA GLU A 444 10.29 12.98 9.91
C GLU A 444 11.09 11.70 10.23
N GLN A 445 12.13 11.83 11.06
CA GLN A 445 12.90 10.68 11.53
C GLN A 445 12.06 9.78 12.45
N LEU A 446 11.31 10.36 13.40
CA LEU A 446 10.44 9.61 14.30
C LEU A 446 9.32 8.89 13.52
N TYR A 447 8.67 9.59 12.60
CA TYR A 447 7.62 9.04 11.75
C TYR A 447 8.18 8.52 10.42
N GLY A 448 9.04 7.50 10.48
CA GLY A 448 9.76 6.98 9.31
C GLY A 448 8.89 6.51 8.14
N SER A 449 7.60 6.21 8.37
CA SER A 449 6.61 5.84 7.33
C SER A 449 5.76 7.01 6.83
N ALA A 450 6.14 8.25 7.15
CA ALA A 450 5.37 9.43 6.75
C ALA A 450 5.48 9.69 5.24
N ILE A 451 4.40 10.22 4.66
CA ILE A 451 4.29 10.55 3.25
C ILE A 451 4.39 12.06 3.08
N THR A 452 5.38 12.51 2.31
CA THR A 452 5.53 13.93 1.97
C THR A 452 4.63 14.26 0.79
N VAL A 453 3.79 15.29 0.96
CA VAL A 453 2.81 15.74 -0.03
C VAL A 453 3.13 17.18 -0.42
N ASN A 454 3.17 17.45 -1.72
CA ASN A 454 3.24 18.83 -2.21
C ASN A 454 1.90 19.54 -1.95
N GLY A 455 1.88 20.46 -0.98
CA GLY A 455 0.71 21.25 -0.62
C GLY A 455 0.56 22.55 -1.43
N ASP A 456 1.44 22.80 -2.39
CA ASP A 456 1.39 23.96 -3.29
C ASP A 456 0.64 23.66 -4.59
N GLN A 457 -0.52 23.04 -4.45
CA GLN A 457 -1.43 22.67 -5.54
C GLN A 457 -2.86 23.00 -5.15
N ASP A 458 -3.79 22.78 -6.08
CA ASP A 458 -5.21 22.86 -5.80
C ASP A 458 -5.60 21.97 -4.60
N PRO A 459 -6.43 22.44 -3.66
CA PRO A 459 -6.79 21.69 -2.46
C PRO A 459 -7.38 20.30 -2.75
N TYR A 460 -8.11 20.11 -3.85
CA TYR A 460 -8.68 18.82 -4.20
C TYR A 460 -7.62 17.87 -4.76
N THR A 461 -6.66 18.36 -5.54
CA THR A 461 -5.51 17.54 -5.96
C THR A 461 -4.71 17.05 -4.74
N VAL A 462 -4.42 17.95 -3.80
CA VAL A 462 -3.73 17.58 -2.54
C VAL A 462 -4.55 16.54 -1.77
N PHE A 463 -5.88 16.69 -1.73
CA PHE A 463 -6.78 15.75 -1.08
C PHE A 463 -6.74 14.37 -1.72
N GLU A 464 -6.75 14.28 -3.06
CA GLU A 464 -6.64 13.02 -3.80
C GLU A 464 -5.33 12.28 -3.48
N TYR A 465 -4.21 13.00 -3.37
CA TYR A 465 -2.93 12.40 -2.95
C TYR A 465 -2.99 11.85 -1.53
N ILE A 466 -3.50 12.64 -0.57
CA ILE A 466 -3.64 12.20 0.82
C ILE A 466 -4.58 10.99 0.91
N GLU A 467 -5.69 11.03 0.19
CA GLU A 467 -6.65 9.93 0.09
C GLU A 467 -6.00 8.66 -0.46
N SER A 468 -5.19 8.77 -1.52
CA SER A 468 -4.45 7.63 -2.06
C SER A 468 -3.53 7.00 -1.00
N GLY A 469 -2.89 7.81 -0.15
CA GLY A 469 -2.04 7.33 0.94
C GLY A 469 -2.80 6.71 2.11
N ILE A 470 -4.08 7.07 2.30
CA ILE A 470 -4.95 6.43 3.30
C ILE A 470 -5.42 5.07 2.77
N ILE A 471 -5.83 4.99 1.51
CA ILE A 471 -6.41 3.78 0.90
C ILE A 471 -5.34 2.71 0.62
N ASN A 472 -4.16 3.13 0.17
CA ASN A 472 -3.09 2.21 -0.21
C ASN A 472 -2.26 1.74 1.01
N PRO A 473 -1.63 0.55 0.94
CA PRO A 473 -0.66 0.12 1.94
C PRO A 473 0.49 1.13 2.06
N LEU A 474 1.02 1.30 3.27
CA LEU A 474 2.18 2.17 3.49
C LEU A 474 3.37 1.66 2.67
N PRO A 475 4.14 2.57 2.02
CA PRO A 475 5.36 2.17 1.33
C PRO A 475 6.34 1.59 2.36
N LYS A 476 6.78 0.34 2.15
CA LYS A 476 7.93 -0.19 2.87
C LYS A 476 9.16 0.53 2.32
N LYS A 477 9.90 1.23 3.18
CA LYS A 477 11.23 1.70 2.81
C LYS A 477 12.08 0.45 2.55
N ILE A 478 12.59 0.34 1.32
CA ILE A 478 13.56 -0.69 0.96
C ILE A 478 14.79 -0.44 1.86
N PRO A 479 15.26 -1.45 2.63
CA PRO A 479 16.42 -1.29 3.49
C PRO A 479 17.70 -0.97 2.70
#